data_AF-A0A8K0LMT2-F1
#
_entry.id   AF-A0A8K0LMT2-F1
#
_cell.length_a   1.000
_cell.length_b   1.000
_cell.length_c   1.000
_cell.angle_alpha   90.00
_cell.angle_beta   90.00
_cell.angle_gamma   90.00
#
_symmetry.space_group_name_H-M   'P 1'
#
loop_
_entity.id
_entity.type
_entity.pdbx_description
1 polymer ?
#
loop_
_entity_poly.entity_id
_entity_poly.type
_entity_poly.pdbx_seq_one_letter_code
_entity_poly.pdbx_strand_id
1 'polypeptide(L)'
;MSLGRLGKLKFEVTTDRSGFHKRFKEYRDRIWMMPKAQALALLEDYMEQVYPLLPVIHGATTRGLITRFYDDISRGEEKLPHYIAALILTLSALSAYFWQPDVGFHSYFTSAEEATEASEFWRDWAFDILANATKETNAVAMESAQAWAVMTYMIHNVEGCSSRFRILHNRSLTAARELLFHLVDSPRSARNEDEVTRELKRRIWWYIAGTDWLLGFMGGPNEGTYSVQTRHMNVSYPRNINDNEMSSVDKFASTEPNKFTQLSCFIQRTRIAEIIREVLDASHPGGPDTDITDCDQVLALDELFEEGLANLPPYFQGQEPPQSNRFGPVELQRLVVQLGLLTRRARLHRPFLLLQQSHYTPSQQRSRAICLKTTRAVVSLGLDVVQ
;
A
#
# COMPACT_ATOMS: atom_id res chain seq x y z
N MET A 1 16.43 -17.11 -29.51
CA MET A 1 16.69 -16.65 -28.12
C MET A 1 16.21 -17.74 -27.18
N SER A 2 17.06 -18.16 -26.24
CA SER A 2 16.66 -19.09 -25.20
C SER A 2 15.70 -18.35 -24.24
N LEU A 3 14.49 -18.88 -24.07
CA LEU A 3 13.44 -18.31 -23.25
C LEU A 3 13.44 -19.09 -21.92
N GLY A 4 13.64 -18.42 -20.79
CA GLY A 4 13.49 -19.08 -19.49
C GLY A 4 12.05 -19.54 -19.25
N ARG A 5 11.81 -20.45 -18.30
CA ARG A 5 10.50 -21.11 -18.15
C ARG A 5 9.87 -20.96 -16.77
N LEU A 6 8.53 -20.96 -16.75
CA LEU A 6 7.67 -21.22 -15.59
C LEU A 6 6.70 -22.34 -15.97
N GLY A 7 6.89 -23.55 -15.47
CA GLY A 7 6.12 -24.72 -15.91
C GLY A 7 6.25 -24.95 -17.43
N LYS A 8 5.12 -24.85 -18.15
CA LYS A 8 5.06 -24.90 -19.63
C LYS A 8 5.23 -23.53 -20.31
N LEU A 9 5.19 -22.43 -19.54
CA LEU A 9 5.22 -21.07 -20.05
C LEU A 9 6.66 -20.61 -20.30
N LYS A 10 6.88 -19.87 -21.38
CA LYS A 10 8.18 -19.29 -21.75
C LYS A 10 8.20 -17.78 -21.53
N PHE A 11 9.25 -17.24 -20.91
CA PHE A 11 9.43 -15.80 -20.77
C PHE A 11 9.98 -15.19 -22.05
N GLU A 12 9.29 -14.19 -22.59
CA GLU A 12 9.71 -13.45 -23.78
C GLU A 12 9.74 -11.95 -23.50
N VAL A 13 10.72 -11.25 -24.09
CA VAL A 13 10.85 -9.80 -23.98
C VAL A 13 10.35 -9.18 -25.28
N THR A 14 9.30 -8.36 -25.23
CA THR A 14 8.81 -7.65 -26.43
C THR A 14 9.43 -6.27 -26.52
N THR A 15 9.78 -5.85 -27.75
CA THR A 15 10.18 -4.47 -28.08
C THR A 15 9.08 -3.73 -28.85
N ASP A 16 8.01 -4.42 -29.26
CA ASP A 16 6.92 -3.85 -30.06
C ASP A 16 5.82 -3.30 -29.14
N ARG A 17 5.51 -2.02 -29.31
CA ARG A 17 4.56 -1.24 -28.49
C ARG A 17 3.12 -1.27 -29.03
N SER A 18 2.90 -1.87 -30.20
CA SER A 18 1.59 -1.81 -30.88
C SER A 18 0.65 -2.97 -30.51
N GLY A 19 -0.53 -2.65 -29.97
CA GLY A 19 -1.66 -3.59 -29.83
C GLY A 19 -1.52 -4.64 -28.72
N PHE A 20 -1.19 -4.21 -27.49
CA PHE A 20 -1.07 -5.05 -26.30
C PHE A 20 -2.28 -5.98 -26.07
N HIS A 21 -3.50 -5.56 -26.43
CA HIS A 21 -4.69 -6.37 -26.19
C HIS A 21 -5.04 -7.35 -27.35
N LYS A 22 -4.67 -7.03 -28.59
CA LYS A 22 -5.12 -7.75 -29.80
C LYS A 22 -4.19 -8.86 -30.25
N ARG A 23 -2.87 -8.72 -30.03
CA ARG A 23 -1.85 -9.68 -30.48
C ARG A 23 -1.58 -10.81 -29.47
N PHE A 24 -1.85 -10.58 -28.19
CA PHE A 24 -1.39 -11.47 -27.12
C PHE A 24 -2.40 -12.53 -26.68
N LYS A 25 -3.66 -12.44 -27.17
CA LYS A 25 -4.62 -13.56 -27.10
C LYS A 25 -4.15 -14.80 -27.88
N GLU A 26 -3.25 -14.64 -28.84
CA GLU A 26 -2.75 -15.72 -29.71
C GLU A 26 -1.63 -16.56 -29.07
N TYR A 27 -0.96 -16.09 -28.00
CA TYR A 27 0.21 -16.76 -27.40
C TYR A 27 0.07 -16.95 -25.88
N ARG A 28 -0.90 -17.77 -25.46
CA ARG A 28 -1.13 -18.11 -24.04
C ARG A 28 0.00 -18.92 -23.38
N ASP A 29 0.97 -19.40 -24.16
CA ASP A 29 2.12 -20.18 -23.69
C ASP A 29 3.34 -19.32 -23.31
N ARG A 30 3.24 -17.98 -23.38
CA ARG A 30 4.38 -17.08 -23.15
C ARG A 30 4.05 -15.96 -22.18
N ILE A 31 4.90 -15.77 -21.16
CA ILE A 31 4.86 -14.63 -20.26
C ILE A 31 5.64 -13.48 -20.91
N TRP A 32 4.99 -12.35 -21.09
CA TRP A 32 5.57 -11.21 -21.77
C TRP A 32 6.12 -10.18 -20.77
N MET A 33 7.42 -9.97 -20.84
CA MET A 33 8.15 -8.98 -20.06
C MET A 33 8.45 -7.75 -20.93
N MET A 34 8.46 -6.56 -20.32
CA MET A 34 8.99 -5.36 -20.98
C MET A 34 10.53 -5.45 -21.13
N PRO A 35 11.18 -4.62 -21.96
CA PRO A 35 12.64 -4.54 -22.01
C PRO A 35 13.25 -4.11 -20.68
N LYS A 36 14.47 -4.59 -20.37
CA LYS A 36 15.22 -4.26 -19.13
C LYS A 36 15.26 -2.75 -18.86
N ALA A 37 15.56 -1.94 -19.88
CA ALA A 37 15.63 -0.49 -19.74
C ALA A 37 14.27 0.12 -19.35
N GLN A 38 13.17 -0.40 -19.90
CA GLN A 38 11.83 0.05 -19.57
C GLN A 38 11.43 -0.38 -18.14
N ALA A 39 11.73 -1.63 -17.74
CA ALA A 39 11.47 -2.11 -16.38
C ALA A 39 12.21 -1.28 -15.32
N LEU A 40 13.48 -0.93 -15.59
CA LEU A 40 14.29 -0.11 -14.69
C LEU A 40 13.75 1.32 -14.57
N ALA A 41 13.28 1.91 -15.66
CA ALA A 41 12.74 3.26 -15.60
C ALA A 41 11.33 3.31 -14.98
N LEU A 42 10.49 2.31 -15.23
CA LEU A 42 9.21 2.16 -14.52
C LEU A 42 9.40 1.93 -13.01
N LEU A 43 10.51 1.30 -12.59
CA LEU A 43 10.90 1.26 -11.17
C LEU A 43 11.20 2.67 -10.64
N GLU A 44 11.90 3.51 -11.39
CA GLU A 44 12.13 4.91 -10.95
C GLU A 44 10.82 5.69 -10.84
N ASP A 45 9.92 5.53 -11.81
CA ASP A 45 8.59 6.15 -11.74
C ASP A 45 7.84 5.67 -10.48
N TYR A 46 7.94 4.39 -10.12
CA TYR A 46 7.40 3.87 -8.86
C TYR A 46 8.04 4.55 -7.64
N MET A 47 9.37 4.68 -7.63
CA MET A 47 10.12 5.27 -6.51
C MET A 47 9.78 6.75 -6.29
N GLU A 48 9.45 7.48 -7.35
CA GLU A 48 9.07 8.89 -7.26
C GLU A 48 7.59 9.08 -6.90
N GLN A 49 6.68 8.34 -7.55
CA GLN A 49 5.25 8.62 -7.49
C GLN A 49 4.48 7.78 -6.46
N VAL A 50 4.90 6.53 -6.23
CA VAL A 50 4.13 5.54 -5.46
C VAL A 50 4.79 5.22 -4.12
N TYR A 51 6.11 5.07 -4.13
CA TYR A 51 6.90 4.70 -2.97
C TYR A 51 6.65 5.56 -1.71
N PRO A 52 6.43 6.88 -1.79
CA PRO A 52 6.10 7.69 -0.60
C PRO A 52 4.85 7.23 0.15
N LEU A 53 3.92 6.56 -0.53
CA LEU A 53 2.68 6.02 0.05
C LEU A 53 2.75 4.50 0.28
N LEU A 54 3.58 3.79 -0.49
CA LEU A 54 3.75 2.33 -0.43
C LEU A 54 5.23 1.92 -0.37
N PRO A 55 5.94 2.13 0.74
CA PRO A 55 7.37 1.82 0.85
C PRO A 55 7.61 0.34 1.22
N VAL A 56 7.12 -0.58 0.38
CA VAL A 56 7.22 -2.04 0.59
C VAL A 56 8.41 -2.69 -0.12
N ILE A 57 9.20 -1.92 -0.86
CA ILE A 57 10.41 -2.35 -1.56
C ILE A 57 11.61 -1.51 -1.11
N HIS A 58 12.82 -1.95 -1.47
CA HIS A 58 14.03 -1.12 -1.37
C HIS A 58 14.56 -0.87 -2.78
N GLY A 59 14.68 0.39 -3.18
CA GLY A 59 14.99 0.74 -4.58
C GLY A 59 16.27 0.09 -5.12
N ALA A 60 17.37 0.16 -4.35
CA ALA A 60 18.64 -0.41 -4.76
C ALA A 60 18.61 -1.95 -4.87
N THR A 61 17.99 -2.63 -3.89
CA THR A 61 17.83 -4.10 -3.93
C THR A 61 16.98 -4.51 -5.13
N THR A 62 15.87 -3.82 -5.35
CA THR A 62 14.93 -4.11 -6.44
C THR A 62 15.59 -3.91 -7.80
N ARG A 63 16.33 -2.81 -7.99
CA ARG A 63 17.12 -2.58 -9.21
C ARG A 63 18.10 -3.72 -9.50
N GLY A 64 18.77 -4.22 -8.46
CA GLY A 64 19.67 -5.37 -8.55
C GLY A 64 18.95 -6.68 -8.88
N LEU A 65 17.72 -6.88 -8.37
CA LEU A 65 16.87 -8.03 -8.73
C LEU A 65 16.43 -7.97 -10.18
N ILE A 66 15.95 -6.81 -10.65
CA ILE A 66 15.58 -6.59 -12.05
C ILE A 66 16.77 -6.91 -12.96
N THR A 67 17.93 -6.33 -12.67
CA THR A 67 19.13 -6.51 -13.49
C THR A 67 19.49 -7.99 -13.62
N ARG A 68 19.56 -8.70 -12.50
CA ARG A 68 19.88 -10.13 -12.48
C ARG A 68 18.87 -10.96 -13.26
N PHE A 69 17.57 -10.70 -13.07
CA PHE A 69 16.51 -11.41 -13.77
C PHE A 69 16.61 -11.31 -15.30
N TYR A 70 16.88 -10.11 -15.84
CA TYR A 70 17.08 -9.94 -17.28
C TYR A 70 18.41 -10.52 -17.79
N ASP A 71 19.45 -10.53 -16.96
CA ASP A 71 20.71 -11.18 -17.31
C ASP A 71 20.55 -12.70 -17.37
N ASP A 72 19.78 -13.30 -16.47
CA ASP A 72 19.41 -14.72 -16.48
C ASP A 72 18.60 -15.09 -17.74
N ILE A 73 17.62 -14.25 -18.14
CA ILE A 73 16.91 -14.40 -19.42
C ILE A 73 17.89 -14.41 -20.58
N SER A 74 18.84 -13.46 -20.59
CA SER A 74 19.79 -13.28 -21.69
C SER A 74 20.77 -14.47 -21.79
N ARG A 75 21.16 -15.04 -20.65
CA ARG A 75 21.95 -16.29 -20.58
C ARG A 75 21.16 -17.53 -20.97
N GLY A 76 19.83 -17.43 -21.03
CA GLY A 76 18.98 -18.54 -21.38
C GLY A 76 18.77 -19.54 -20.25
N GLU A 77 18.82 -19.08 -19.00
CA GLU A 77 18.58 -19.90 -17.80
C GLU A 77 17.21 -20.59 -17.88
N GLU A 78 17.17 -21.90 -17.64
CA GLU A 78 15.94 -22.68 -17.78
C GLU A 78 14.93 -22.41 -16.66
N LYS A 79 15.42 -22.10 -15.45
CA LYS A 79 14.60 -21.87 -14.25
C LYS A 79 14.72 -20.43 -13.80
N LEU A 80 13.74 -19.61 -14.18
CA LEU A 80 13.68 -18.21 -13.74
C LEU A 80 12.85 -18.07 -12.46
N PRO A 81 13.22 -17.14 -11.56
CA PRO A 81 12.45 -16.89 -10.35
C PRO A 81 11.17 -16.13 -10.70
N HIS A 82 10.07 -16.87 -10.83
CA HIS A 82 8.76 -16.33 -11.24
C HIS A 82 8.23 -15.24 -10.30
N TYR A 83 8.54 -15.31 -9.00
CA TYR A 83 8.15 -14.27 -8.04
C TYR A 83 8.83 -12.92 -8.34
N ILE A 84 10.04 -12.92 -8.92
CA ILE A 84 10.70 -11.70 -9.39
C ILE A 84 10.00 -11.18 -10.63
N ALA A 85 9.64 -12.05 -11.57
CA ALA A 85 8.87 -11.64 -12.75
C ALA A 85 7.54 -10.99 -12.36
N ALA A 86 6.82 -11.60 -11.42
CA ALA A 86 5.59 -11.04 -10.87
C ALA A 86 5.84 -9.66 -10.23
N LEU A 87 6.86 -9.52 -9.39
CA LEU A 87 7.21 -8.23 -8.80
C LEU A 87 7.47 -7.17 -9.87
N ILE A 88 8.29 -7.47 -10.88
CA ILE A 88 8.59 -6.56 -12.00
C ILE A 88 7.32 -6.12 -12.71
N LEU A 89 6.46 -7.07 -13.07
CA LEU A 89 5.20 -6.81 -13.75
C LEU A 89 4.25 -5.98 -12.89
N THR A 90 4.14 -6.26 -11.59
CA THR A 90 3.28 -5.47 -10.68
C THR A 90 3.75 -4.04 -10.50
N LEU A 91 5.07 -3.81 -10.33
CA LEU A 91 5.64 -2.47 -10.22
C LEU A 91 5.42 -1.69 -11.53
N SER A 92 5.69 -2.35 -12.66
CA SER A 92 5.53 -1.76 -13.99
C SER A 92 4.06 -1.45 -14.30
N ALA A 93 3.13 -2.33 -13.94
CA ALA A 93 1.69 -2.13 -14.09
C ALA A 93 1.21 -0.92 -13.29
N LEU A 94 1.68 -0.79 -12.05
CA LEU A 94 1.28 0.31 -11.18
C LEU A 94 1.85 1.65 -11.66
N SER A 95 3.11 1.69 -12.09
CA SER A 95 3.70 2.90 -12.69
C SER A 95 2.99 3.30 -13.98
N ALA A 96 2.64 2.34 -14.83
CA ALA A 96 1.87 2.60 -16.05
C ALA A 96 0.44 3.11 -15.75
N TYR A 97 -0.19 2.61 -14.69
CA TYR A 97 -1.52 3.06 -14.27
C TYR A 97 -1.53 4.53 -13.85
N PHE A 98 -0.51 4.98 -13.11
CA PHE A 98 -0.38 6.37 -12.67
C PHE A 98 0.29 7.28 -13.70
N TRP A 99 0.71 6.74 -14.85
CA TRP A 99 1.40 7.52 -15.86
C TRP A 99 0.48 8.61 -16.44
N GLN A 100 1.04 9.81 -16.60
CA GLN A 100 0.36 10.93 -17.26
C GLN A 100 1.32 11.59 -18.27
N PRO A 101 0.82 12.07 -19.43
CA PRO A 101 1.65 12.68 -20.47
C PRO A 101 2.56 13.82 -20.01
N ASP A 102 2.11 14.65 -19.05
CA ASP A 102 2.81 15.87 -18.59
C ASP A 102 3.49 15.72 -17.22
N VAL A 103 3.49 14.50 -16.66
CA VAL A 103 4.00 14.17 -15.31
C VAL A 103 4.95 12.97 -15.33
N GLY A 104 4.87 12.11 -16.34
CA GLY A 104 5.81 11.01 -16.51
C GLY A 104 7.25 11.52 -16.66
N PHE A 105 8.13 11.11 -15.76
CA PHE A 105 9.57 11.41 -15.86
C PHE A 105 10.19 10.75 -17.08
N HIS A 106 9.57 9.66 -17.55
CA HIS A 106 10.02 8.93 -18.70
C HIS A 106 8.90 8.76 -19.75
N SER A 107 9.23 9.06 -21.01
CA SER A 107 8.32 8.97 -22.15
C SER A 107 8.38 7.57 -22.79
N TYR A 108 7.72 6.59 -22.16
CA TYR A 108 7.59 5.23 -22.72
C TYR A 108 6.25 4.96 -23.38
N PHE A 109 5.22 5.71 -22.99
CA PHE A 109 3.88 5.61 -23.57
C PHE A 109 3.62 6.83 -24.42
N THR A 110 2.97 6.62 -25.56
CA THR A 110 2.56 7.67 -26.49
C THR A 110 1.24 8.30 -26.09
N SER A 111 0.41 7.59 -25.31
CA SER A 111 -0.88 8.06 -24.81
C SER A 111 -1.23 7.42 -23.46
N ALA A 112 -2.17 8.04 -22.75
CA ALA A 112 -2.71 7.45 -21.51
C ALA A 112 -3.48 6.14 -21.76
N GLU A 113 -4.05 5.99 -22.96
CA GLU A 113 -4.70 4.74 -23.39
C GLU A 113 -3.67 3.60 -23.51
N GLU A 114 -2.52 3.84 -24.15
CA GLU A 114 -1.44 2.86 -24.25
C GLU A 114 -0.91 2.46 -22.86
N ALA A 115 -0.71 3.43 -21.97
CA ALA A 115 -0.27 3.18 -20.60
C ALA A 115 -1.29 2.31 -19.82
N THR A 116 -2.59 2.60 -20.00
CA THR A 116 -3.67 1.82 -19.40
C THR A 116 -3.67 0.38 -19.92
N GLU A 117 -3.62 0.18 -21.24
CA GLU A 117 -3.56 -1.17 -21.83
C GLU A 117 -2.35 -1.97 -21.33
N ALA A 118 -1.17 -1.34 -21.25
CA ALA A 118 0.04 -1.97 -20.75
C ALA A 118 -0.10 -2.34 -19.26
N SER A 119 -0.68 -1.45 -18.45
CA SER A 119 -0.97 -1.69 -17.04
C SER A 119 -1.86 -2.92 -16.83
N GLU A 120 -2.98 -3.00 -17.55
CA GLU A 120 -3.91 -4.13 -17.46
C GLU A 120 -3.26 -5.44 -17.87
N PHE A 121 -2.47 -5.40 -18.94
CA PHE A 121 -1.79 -6.58 -19.45
C PHE A 121 -0.75 -7.13 -18.47
N TRP A 122 0.13 -6.27 -17.93
CA TRP A 122 1.15 -6.69 -16.96
C TRP A 122 0.53 -7.11 -15.63
N ARG A 123 -0.56 -6.47 -15.21
CA ARG A 123 -1.35 -6.88 -14.05
C ARG A 123 -1.83 -8.33 -14.19
N ASP A 124 -2.44 -8.66 -15.32
CA ASP A 124 -3.07 -9.97 -15.52
C ASP A 124 -2.00 -11.07 -15.52
N TRP A 125 -0.86 -10.85 -16.17
CA TRP A 125 0.28 -11.77 -16.09
C TRP A 125 0.84 -11.92 -14.69
N ALA A 126 1.03 -10.82 -13.96
CA ALA A 126 1.52 -10.89 -12.59
C ALA A 126 0.58 -11.68 -11.69
N PHE A 127 -0.73 -11.48 -11.82
CA PHE A 127 -1.74 -12.24 -11.09
C PHE A 127 -1.67 -13.73 -11.43
N ASP A 128 -1.61 -14.08 -12.71
CA ASP A 128 -1.53 -15.48 -13.16
C ASP A 128 -0.27 -16.18 -12.63
N ILE A 129 0.87 -15.48 -12.63
CA ILE A 129 2.11 -16.00 -12.04
C ILE A 129 1.93 -16.24 -10.54
N LEU A 130 1.47 -15.24 -9.80
CA LEU A 130 1.32 -15.34 -8.34
C LEU A 130 0.28 -16.39 -7.92
N ALA A 131 -0.81 -16.52 -8.67
CA ALA A 131 -1.87 -17.47 -8.39
C ALA A 131 -1.46 -18.93 -8.65
N ASN A 132 -0.51 -19.16 -9.56
CA ASN A 132 -0.05 -20.51 -9.93
C ASN A 132 1.32 -20.89 -9.36
N ALA A 133 2.09 -19.93 -8.83
CA ALA A 133 3.43 -20.12 -8.26
C ALA A 133 3.53 -21.19 -7.16
N THR A 134 2.50 -21.34 -6.34
CA THR A 134 2.48 -22.28 -5.20
C THR A 134 2.45 -23.75 -5.62
N LYS A 135 2.09 -24.04 -6.87
CA LYS A 135 2.02 -25.42 -7.38
C LYS A 135 3.39 -25.97 -7.83
N GLU A 136 4.36 -25.10 -8.11
CA GLU A 136 5.61 -25.49 -8.79
C GLU A 136 6.87 -25.37 -7.92
N THR A 137 6.80 -24.70 -6.76
CA THR A 137 7.99 -24.34 -5.98
C THR A 137 7.71 -24.36 -4.48
N ASN A 138 8.45 -25.20 -3.74
CA ASN A 138 8.32 -25.34 -2.27
C ASN A 138 8.88 -24.15 -1.47
N ALA A 139 9.33 -23.08 -2.12
CA ALA A 139 9.91 -21.91 -1.46
C ALA A 139 9.13 -20.64 -1.87
N VAL A 140 8.43 -20.06 -0.90
CA VAL A 140 7.86 -18.71 -1.02
C VAL A 140 9.02 -17.74 -0.76
N ALA A 141 9.15 -16.69 -1.58
CA ALA A 141 10.15 -15.64 -1.44
C ALA A 141 9.49 -14.32 -0.99
N MET A 142 10.25 -13.42 -0.35
CA MET A 142 9.72 -12.12 0.14
C MET A 142 9.07 -11.30 -0.98
N GLU A 143 9.64 -11.37 -2.17
CA GLU A 143 9.21 -10.65 -3.36
C GLU A 143 7.81 -11.06 -3.82
N SER A 144 7.35 -12.28 -3.50
CA SER A 144 5.96 -12.67 -3.79
C SER A 144 4.97 -11.91 -2.89
N ALA A 145 5.32 -11.71 -1.61
CA ALA A 145 4.51 -10.91 -0.69
C ALA A 145 4.54 -9.42 -1.08
N GLN A 146 5.68 -8.91 -1.55
CA GLN A 146 5.79 -7.56 -2.11
C GLN A 146 4.88 -7.40 -3.34
N ALA A 147 4.95 -8.34 -4.30
CA ALA A 147 4.13 -8.31 -5.50
C ALA A 147 2.63 -8.36 -5.16
N TRP A 148 2.21 -9.21 -4.21
CA TRP A 148 0.82 -9.21 -3.73
C TRP A 148 0.41 -7.90 -3.07
N ALA A 149 1.28 -7.28 -2.27
CA ALA A 149 1.00 -5.99 -1.62
C ALA A 149 0.84 -4.86 -2.65
N VAL A 150 1.75 -4.78 -3.63
CA VAL A 150 1.70 -3.81 -4.74
C VAL A 150 0.45 -4.04 -5.60
N MET A 151 0.13 -5.29 -5.95
CA MET A 151 -1.10 -5.64 -6.67
C MET A 151 -2.35 -5.21 -5.91
N THR A 152 -2.38 -5.45 -4.60
CA THR A 152 -3.51 -5.07 -3.74
C THR A 152 -3.69 -3.55 -3.72
N TYR A 153 -2.59 -2.79 -3.61
CA TYR A 153 -2.62 -1.33 -3.68
C TYR A 153 -3.14 -0.83 -5.03
N MET A 154 -2.68 -1.42 -6.14
CA MET A 154 -3.16 -1.05 -7.47
C MET A 154 -4.66 -1.27 -7.61
N ILE A 155 -5.17 -2.45 -7.25
CA ILE A 155 -6.60 -2.75 -7.36
C ILE A 155 -7.43 -1.86 -6.44
N HIS A 156 -6.90 -1.46 -5.29
CA HIS A 156 -7.56 -0.48 -4.43
C HIS A 156 -7.75 0.86 -5.14
N ASN A 157 -6.75 1.33 -5.88
CA ASN A 157 -6.84 2.60 -6.59
C ASN A 157 -7.72 2.51 -7.84
N VAL A 158 -7.75 1.35 -8.51
CA VAL A 158 -8.58 1.12 -9.70
C VAL A 158 -10.07 0.94 -9.35
N GLU A 159 -10.36 0.14 -8.33
CA GLU A 159 -11.73 -0.34 -8.04
C GLU A 159 -12.26 0.04 -6.65
N GLY A 160 -11.44 0.68 -5.81
CA GLY A 160 -11.76 0.88 -4.40
C GLY A 160 -11.79 -0.42 -3.61
N CYS A 161 -12.74 -0.54 -2.68
CA CYS A 161 -12.89 -1.71 -1.80
C CYS A 161 -13.72 -2.81 -2.46
N SER A 162 -13.31 -3.27 -3.64
CA SER A 162 -13.98 -4.33 -4.39
C SER A 162 -13.84 -5.72 -3.74
N SER A 163 -14.61 -6.71 -4.22
CA SER A 163 -14.42 -8.11 -3.82
C SER A 163 -13.04 -8.63 -4.25
N ARG A 164 -12.57 -8.24 -5.43
CA ARG A 164 -11.24 -8.56 -5.97
C ARG A 164 -10.14 -8.02 -5.05
N PHE A 165 -10.24 -6.75 -4.64
CA PHE A 165 -9.34 -6.16 -3.65
C PHE A 165 -9.28 -6.99 -2.36
N ARG A 166 -10.43 -7.36 -1.77
CA ARG A 166 -10.47 -8.16 -0.52
C ARG A 166 -9.81 -9.53 -0.68
N ILE A 167 -10.02 -10.20 -1.81
CA ILE A 167 -9.39 -11.50 -2.09
C ILE A 167 -7.87 -11.34 -2.17
N LEU A 168 -7.40 -10.33 -2.90
CA LEU A 168 -5.97 -10.05 -3.06
C LEU A 168 -5.29 -9.67 -1.74
N HIS A 169 -5.96 -8.87 -0.93
CA HIS A 169 -5.49 -8.53 0.41
C HIS A 169 -5.34 -9.78 1.30
N ASN A 170 -6.31 -10.70 1.29
CA ASN A 170 -6.19 -11.95 2.03
C ASN A 170 -5.07 -12.86 1.49
N ARG A 171 -4.80 -12.84 0.18
CA ARG A 171 -3.64 -13.53 -0.40
C ARG A 171 -2.32 -12.93 0.04
N SER A 172 -2.20 -11.60 0.10
CA SER A 172 -0.99 -10.94 0.61
C SER A 172 -0.74 -11.28 2.07
N LEU A 173 -1.80 -11.27 2.90
CA LEU A 173 -1.73 -11.70 4.31
C LEU A 173 -1.31 -13.16 4.46
N THR A 174 -1.86 -14.05 3.63
CA THR A 174 -1.50 -15.47 3.63
C THR A 174 -0.02 -15.66 3.27
N ALA A 175 0.45 -15.04 2.19
CA ALA A 175 1.84 -15.11 1.76
C ALA A 175 2.81 -14.57 2.83
N ALA A 176 2.48 -13.44 3.47
CA ALA A 176 3.28 -12.88 4.56
C ALA A 176 3.33 -13.79 5.81
N ARG A 177 2.24 -14.52 6.10
CA ARG A 177 2.19 -15.50 7.19
C ARG A 177 3.03 -16.75 6.90
N GLU A 178 2.97 -17.27 5.67
CA GLU A 178 3.80 -18.39 5.22
C GLU A 178 5.31 -18.07 5.34
N LEU A 179 5.67 -16.81 5.12
CA LEU A 179 7.04 -16.30 5.29
C LEU A 179 7.37 -15.86 6.73
N LEU A 180 6.47 -16.07 7.68
CA LEU A 180 6.62 -15.70 9.09
C LEU A 180 6.92 -14.22 9.33
N PHE A 181 6.43 -13.31 8.49
CA PHE A 181 6.67 -11.87 8.67
C PHE A 181 6.11 -11.35 10.00
N HIS A 182 5.00 -11.95 10.46
CA HIS A 182 4.43 -11.70 11.78
C HIS A 182 5.35 -12.05 12.95
N LEU A 183 6.46 -12.76 12.74
CA LEU A 183 7.44 -13.15 13.77
C LEU A 183 8.85 -12.67 13.42
N VAL A 184 8.99 -11.66 12.57
CA VAL A 184 10.30 -11.20 12.07
C VAL A 184 11.24 -10.77 13.20
N ASP A 185 10.71 -10.22 14.30
CA ASP A 185 11.50 -9.79 15.47
C ASP A 185 11.44 -10.78 16.63
N SER A 186 10.92 -11.99 16.39
CA SER A 186 10.99 -13.05 17.39
C SER A 186 12.44 -13.49 17.64
N PRO A 187 12.78 -13.97 18.86
CA PRO A 187 14.13 -14.45 19.18
C PRO A 187 14.65 -15.56 18.24
N ARG A 188 13.74 -16.28 17.57
CA ARG A 188 14.08 -17.34 16.59
C ARG A 188 14.54 -16.76 15.25
N SER A 189 13.98 -15.63 14.83
CA SER A 189 14.25 -15.00 13.53
C SER A 189 15.47 -14.08 13.55
N ALA A 190 15.87 -13.57 14.72
CA ALA A 190 16.86 -12.51 14.86
C ALA A 190 18.32 -12.87 14.49
N ARG A 191 18.64 -14.14 14.24
CA ARG A 191 20.04 -14.61 14.23
C ARG A 191 20.79 -14.46 12.90
N ASN A 192 20.11 -14.42 11.75
CA ASN A 192 20.78 -14.59 10.44
C ASN A 192 20.32 -13.66 9.31
N GLU A 193 19.43 -12.70 9.58
CA GLU A 193 18.87 -11.83 8.53
C GLU A 193 19.55 -10.45 8.52
N ASP A 194 19.82 -9.94 7.32
CA ASP A 194 20.36 -8.60 7.15
C ASP A 194 19.33 -7.52 7.53
N GLU A 195 19.82 -6.35 7.93
CA GLU A 195 18.98 -5.26 8.44
C GLU A 195 17.98 -4.72 7.41
N VAL A 196 18.34 -4.72 6.12
CA VAL A 196 17.47 -4.21 5.06
C VAL A 196 16.30 -5.17 4.85
N THR A 197 16.59 -6.46 4.69
CA THR A 197 15.54 -7.50 4.54
C THR A 197 14.62 -7.51 5.75
N ARG A 198 15.16 -7.42 6.96
CA ARG A 198 14.36 -7.37 8.18
C ARG A 198 13.44 -6.15 8.22
N GLU A 199 13.96 -4.97 7.90
CA GLU A 199 13.18 -3.74 7.85
C GLU A 199 12.08 -3.82 6.77
N LEU A 200 12.37 -4.37 5.59
CA LEU A 200 11.38 -4.57 4.53
C LEU A 200 10.24 -5.49 4.97
N LYS A 201 10.54 -6.59 5.67
CA LYS A 201 9.51 -7.48 6.22
C LYS A 201 8.61 -6.77 7.23
N ARG A 202 9.19 -5.92 8.10
CA ARG A 202 8.40 -5.06 9.01
C ARG A 202 7.48 -4.14 8.21
N ARG A 203 8.01 -3.43 7.20
CA ARG A 203 7.22 -2.52 6.35
C ARG A 203 6.07 -3.26 5.65
N ILE A 204 6.33 -4.43 5.05
CA ILE A 204 5.30 -5.23 4.39
C ILE A 204 4.24 -5.70 5.41
N TRP A 205 4.66 -6.22 6.56
CA TRP A 205 3.73 -6.69 7.60
C TRP A 205 2.84 -5.56 8.12
N TRP A 206 3.41 -4.42 8.50
CA TRP A 206 2.66 -3.26 8.99
C TRP A 206 1.76 -2.64 7.91
N TYR A 207 2.17 -2.69 6.63
CA TYR A 207 1.29 -2.30 5.53
C TYR A 207 0.05 -3.20 5.48
N ILE A 208 0.24 -4.52 5.50
CA ILE A 208 -0.84 -5.51 5.44
C ILE A 208 -1.74 -5.41 6.68
N ALA A 209 -1.16 -5.48 7.89
CA ALA A 209 -1.89 -5.38 9.15
C ALA A 209 -2.67 -4.07 9.26
N GLY A 210 -2.03 -2.95 8.93
CA GLY A 210 -2.70 -1.66 8.93
C GLY A 210 -3.84 -1.60 7.90
N THR A 211 -3.67 -2.19 6.72
CA THR A 211 -4.76 -2.26 5.73
C THR A 211 -5.94 -3.07 6.25
N ASP A 212 -5.68 -4.22 6.87
CA ASP A 212 -6.71 -5.08 7.46
C ASP A 212 -7.54 -4.32 8.51
N TRP A 213 -6.89 -3.58 9.42
CA TRP A 213 -7.60 -2.75 10.42
C TRP A 213 -8.37 -1.60 9.78
N LEU A 214 -7.77 -0.89 8.81
CA LEU A 214 -8.44 0.21 8.12
C LEU A 214 -9.72 -0.29 7.42
N LEU A 215 -9.68 -1.48 6.81
CA LEU A 215 -10.84 -2.08 6.13
C LEU A 215 -12.00 -2.39 7.06
N GLY A 216 -11.71 -2.77 8.31
CA GLY A 216 -12.73 -2.99 9.33
C GLY A 216 -13.59 -1.76 9.61
N PHE A 217 -13.13 -0.56 9.22
CA PHE A 217 -13.80 0.72 9.44
C PHE A 217 -14.07 1.50 8.14
N MET A 218 -14.11 0.83 6.99
CA MET A 218 -14.42 1.44 5.69
C MET A 218 -15.81 1.10 5.14
N GLY A 219 -16.57 0.24 5.81
CA GLY A 219 -17.93 -0.13 5.43
C GLY A 219 -17.95 -1.38 4.56
N GLY A 220 -19.16 -1.89 4.33
CA GLY A 220 -19.37 -3.07 3.51
C GLY A 220 -19.10 -4.38 4.28
N PRO A 221 -18.78 -5.48 3.57
CA PRO A 221 -18.81 -6.83 4.14
C PRO A 221 -17.81 -7.11 5.27
N ASN A 222 -16.77 -6.29 5.41
CA ASN A 222 -15.73 -6.45 6.44
C ASN A 222 -15.92 -5.47 7.61
N GLU A 223 -16.99 -4.68 7.64
CA GLU A 223 -17.23 -3.72 8.72
C GLU A 223 -17.23 -4.41 10.08
N GLY A 224 -16.53 -3.83 11.05
CA GLY A 224 -16.49 -4.32 12.43
C GLY A 224 -15.60 -5.55 12.63
N THR A 225 -14.81 -5.96 11.65
CA THR A 225 -13.92 -7.13 11.78
C THR A 225 -12.55 -6.93 11.14
N TYR A 226 -11.56 -7.65 11.66
CA TYR A 226 -10.20 -7.71 11.14
C TYR A 226 -9.55 -9.05 11.49
N SER A 227 -8.52 -9.44 10.73
CA SER A 227 -7.86 -10.75 10.80
C SER A 227 -6.50 -10.75 11.53
N VAL A 228 -5.82 -9.60 11.61
CA VAL A 228 -4.49 -9.46 12.19
C VAL A 228 -4.57 -8.99 13.64
N GLN A 229 -4.41 -9.93 14.55
CA GLN A 229 -4.41 -9.68 15.99
C GLN A 229 -3.01 -9.34 16.47
N THR A 230 -2.84 -8.23 17.18
CA THR A 230 -1.53 -7.75 17.69
C THR A 230 -0.89 -8.76 18.65
N ARG A 231 -1.69 -9.47 19.44
CA ARG A 231 -1.23 -10.57 20.31
C ARG A 231 -0.59 -11.75 19.57
N HIS A 232 -0.78 -11.88 18.26
CA HIS A 232 -0.25 -12.97 17.44
C HIS A 232 0.99 -12.57 16.63
N MET A 233 1.55 -11.39 16.86
CA MET A 233 2.71 -10.89 16.13
C MET A 233 3.82 -10.42 17.07
N ASN A 234 5.06 -10.57 16.61
CA ASN A 234 6.27 -10.01 17.20
C ASN A 234 7.04 -9.31 16.08
N VAL A 235 6.63 -8.06 15.83
CA VAL A 235 7.16 -7.19 14.78
C VAL A 235 7.31 -5.80 15.38
N SER A 236 8.53 -5.30 15.41
CA SER A 236 8.85 -3.94 15.84
C SER A 236 8.27 -2.93 14.85
N TYR A 237 8.04 -1.72 15.33
CA TYR A 237 7.58 -0.62 14.49
C TYR A 237 8.61 -0.32 13.37
N PRO A 238 8.17 0.05 12.14
CA PRO A 238 9.08 0.46 11.07
C PRO A 238 9.89 1.68 11.47
N ARG A 239 11.17 1.74 11.09
CA ARG A 239 12.06 2.85 11.44
C ARG A 239 11.78 4.06 10.55
N ASN A 240 11.77 5.26 11.14
CA ASN A 240 11.64 6.53 10.40
C ASN A 240 12.98 6.91 9.74
N ILE A 241 13.44 6.15 8.75
CA ILE A 241 14.74 6.34 8.09
C ILE A 241 14.59 6.37 6.57
N ASN A 242 15.51 7.07 5.91
CA ASN A 242 15.64 6.98 4.45
C ASN A 242 16.30 5.66 4.05
N ASP A 243 16.05 5.21 2.83
CA ASP A 243 16.51 3.91 2.35
C ASP A 243 18.05 3.78 2.34
N ASN A 244 18.74 4.86 1.98
CA ASN A 244 20.21 4.95 2.00
C ASN A 244 20.82 4.84 3.41
N GLU A 245 20.03 5.05 4.46
CA GLU A 245 20.44 4.98 5.87
C GLU A 245 20.17 3.59 6.49
N MET A 246 19.45 2.68 5.81
CA MET A 246 19.01 1.39 6.38
C MET A 246 20.16 0.47 6.83
N SER A 247 21.30 0.53 6.14
CA SER A 247 22.46 -0.33 6.41
C SER A 247 23.44 0.27 7.42
N SER A 248 23.37 1.58 7.68
CA SER A 248 24.39 2.34 8.42
C SER A 248 23.93 2.82 9.79
N VAL A 249 22.63 2.98 10.01
CA VAL A 249 22.09 3.49 11.28
C VAL A 249 22.13 2.39 12.35
N ASP A 250 22.74 2.74 13.49
CA ASP A 250 22.78 1.88 14.68
C ASP A 250 21.36 1.43 15.05
N LYS A 251 21.20 0.15 15.44
CA LYS A 251 19.89 -0.50 15.65
C LYS A 251 19.06 0.21 16.73
N PHE A 252 19.70 1.03 17.55
CA PHE A 252 19.12 1.73 18.70
C PHE A 252 19.03 3.25 18.54
N ALA A 253 19.52 3.81 17.43
CA ALA A 253 19.33 5.23 17.18
C ALA A 253 17.87 5.45 16.77
N SER A 254 17.01 5.73 17.76
CA SER A 254 15.66 6.21 17.56
C SER A 254 15.74 7.46 16.68
N THR A 255 15.37 7.32 15.40
CA THR A 255 15.41 8.47 14.49
C THR A 255 14.46 9.53 15.03
N GLU A 256 14.93 10.77 15.08
CA GLU A 256 14.16 11.88 15.63
C GLU A 256 12.75 11.91 15.00
N PRO A 257 11.67 11.86 15.81
CA PRO A 257 10.31 11.75 15.29
C PRO A 257 9.87 12.95 14.46
N ASN A 258 10.59 14.07 14.54
CA ASN A 258 10.33 15.30 13.80
C ASN A 258 11.21 15.46 12.54
N LYS A 259 12.11 14.52 12.24
CA LYS A 259 12.85 14.50 10.98
C LYS A 259 11.97 13.85 9.90
N PHE A 260 11.66 14.60 8.85
CA PHE A 260 11.00 14.04 7.68
C PHE A 260 11.92 13.02 6.99
N THR A 261 11.38 11.85 6.66
CA THR A 261 12.02 10.82 5.85
C THR A 261 11.03 10.22 4.86
N GLN A 262 11.53 9.41 3.93
CA GLN A 262 10.68 8.64 3.02
C GLN A 262 9.63 7.76 3.73
N LEU A 263 9.84 7.42 5.00
CA LEU A 263 8.95 6.54 5.79
C LEU A 263 7.97 7.32 6.67
N SER A 264 8.08 8.65 6.72
CA SER A 264 7.27 9.48 7.61
C SER A 264 5.76 9.33 7.35
N CYS A 265 5.30 9.36 6.11
CA CYS A 265 3.88 9.16 5.80
C CYS A 265 3.41 7.75 6.14
N PHE A 266 4.22 6.73 5.82
CA PHE A 266 3.91 5.34 6.14
C PHE A 266 3.77 5.12 7.65
N ILE A 267 4.62 5.75 8.45
CA ILE A 267 4.55 5.72 9.90
C ILE A 267 3.24 6.35 10.41
N GLN A 268 2.81 7.49 9.88
CA GLN A 268 1.53 8.06 10.28
C GLN A 268 0.35 7.20 9.84
N ARG A 269 0.41 6.61 8.64
CA ARG A 269 -0.59 5.65 8.18
C ARG A 269 -0.73 4.48 9.15
N THR A 270 0.37 3.95 9.65
CA THR A 270 0.36 2.87 10.65
C THR A 270 -0.30 3.32 11.96
N ARG A 271 0.02 4.51 12.49
CA ARG A 271 -0.64 5.06 13.68
C ARG A 271 -2.15 5.24 13.50
N ILE A 272 -2.57 5.74 12.33
CA ILE A 272 -4.00 5.86 11.98
C ILE A 272 -4.66 4.48 12.01
N ALA A 273 -4.02 3.46 11.47
CA ALA A 273 -4.55 2.10 11.49
C ALA A 273 -4.66 1.53 12.91
N GLU A 274 -3.72 1.86 13.80
CA GLU A 274 -3.80 1.47 15.22
C GLU A 274 -4.95 2.14 15.95
N ILE A 275 -5.20 3.44 15.73
CA ILE A 275 -6.40 4.13 16.26
C ILE A 275 -7.66 3.39 15.82
N ILE A 276 -7.72 3.00 14.54
CA ILE A 276 -8.88 2.28 14.01
C ILE A 276 -9.05 0.90 14.63
N ARG A 277 -7.95 0.18 14.87
CA ARG A 277 -8.00 -1.10 15.59
C ARG A 277 -8.60 -0.92 16.98
N GLU A 278 -8.18 0.10 17.74
CA GLU A 278 -8.74 0.39 19.07
C GLU A 278 -10.25 0.72 19.00
N VAL A 279 -10.68 1.48 17.98
CA VAL A 279 -12.12 1.72 17.73
C VAL A 279 -12.86 0.41 17.46
N LEU A 280 -12.29 -0.49 16.65
CA LEU A 280 -12.89 -1.79 16.36
C LEU A 280 -12.95 -2.70 17.59
N ASP A 281 -11.88 -2.74 18.39
CA ASP A 281 -11.80 -3.52 19.62
C ASP A 281 -12.81 -3.06 20.68
N ALA A 282 -13.16 -1.75 20.67
CA ALA A 282 -14.19 -1.17 21.54
C ALA A 282 -15.62 -1.35 21.00
N SER A 283 -15.79 -1.70 19.72
CA SER A 283 -17.10 -1.80 19.08
C SER A 283 -17.78 -3.15 19.36
N HIS A 284 -19.10 -3.18 19.49
CA HIS A 284 -19.85 -4.43 19.68
C HIS A 284 -20.12 -5.12 18.33
N PRO A 285 -20.02 -6.46 18.24
CA PRO A 285 -20.40 -7.18 17.03
C PRO A 285 -21.92 -7.18 16.86
N GLY A 286 -22.46 -6.64 15.76
CA GLY A 286 -23.93 -6.65 15.61
C GLY A 286 -24.54 -5.96 14.39
N GLY A 287 -23.89 -4.99 13.74
CA GLY A 287 -24.37 -4.50 12.45
C GLY A 287 -23.71 -3.22 11.93
N PRO A 288 -23.76 -2.97 10.60
CA PRO A 288 -23.32 -1.71 10.03
C PRO A 288 -24.17 -0.56 10.61
N ASP A 289 -23.51 0.53 11.01
CA ASP A 289 -24.14 1.74 11.56
C ASP A 289 -25.00 1.56 12.83
N THR A 290 -25.05 0.37 13.46
CA THR A 290 -26.04 0.08 14.53
C THR A 290 -25.48 0.10 15.96
N ASP A 291 -24.17 0.02 16.19
CA ASP A 291 -23.60 -0.22 17.54
C ASP A 291 -22.62 0.84 18.06
N ILE A 292 -22.88 2.13 17.78
CA ILE A 292 -22.47 3.18 18.74
C ILE A 292 -23.65 4.08 19.08
N THR A 293 -24.59 3.49 19.82
CA THR A 293 -25.65 4.25 20.51
C THR A 293 -25.12 4.95 21.76
N ASP A 294 -23.98 4.50 22.29
CA ASP A 294 -23.29 5.13 23.41
C ASP A 294 -22.46 6.33 22.94
N CYS A 295 -23.05 7.52 23.07
CA CYS A 295 -22.38 8.77 22.73
C CYS A 295 -21.14 9.03 23.59
N ASP A 296 -21.12 8.56 24.84
CA ASP A 296 -20.01 8.79 25.75
C ASP A 296 -18.81 7.92 25.33
N GLN A 297 -19.07 6.69 24.88
CA GLN A 297 -18.06 5.84 24.27
C GLN A 297 -17.47 6.46 22.98
N VAL A 298 -18.32 7.02 22.09
CA VAL A 298 -17.83 7.76 20.91
C VAL A 298 -16.92 8.92 21.30
N LEU A 299 -17.30 9.69 22.31
CA LEU A 299 -16.51 10.83 22.76
C LEU A 299 -15.18 10.39 23.37
N ALA A 300 -15.14 9.28 24.12
CA ALA A 300 -13.90 8.72 24.63
C ALA A 300 -12.98 8.23 23.50
N LEU A 301 -13.53 7.58 22.47
CA LEU A 301 -12.75 7.15 21.30
C LEU A 301 -12.28 8.33 20.43
N ASP A 302 -13.01 9.46 20.41
CA ASP A 302 -12.61 10.68 19.70
C ASP A 302 -11.30 11.26 20.25
N GLU A 303 -11.00 11.06 21.53
CA GLU A 303 -9.76 11.52 22.16
C GLU A 303 -8.52 10.95 21.44
N LEU A 304 -8.60 9.71 20.92
CA LEU A 304 -7.54 9.10 20.12
C LEU A 304 -7.29 9.85 18.80
N PHE A 305 -8.35 10.36 18.17
CA PHE A 305 -8.23 11.16 16.95
C PHE A 305 -7.73 12.58 17.24
N GLU A 306 -8.16 13.19 18.36
CA GLU A 306 -7.64 14.49 18.79
C GLU A 306 -6.15 14.42 19.11
N GLU A 307 -5.74 13.42 19.88
CA GLU A 307 -4.34 13.15 20.17
C GLU A 307 -3.55 12.86 18.88
N GLY A 308 -4.09 12.02 17.99
CA GLY A 308 -3.46 11.71 16.71
C GLY A 308 -3.22 12.94 15.84
N LEU A 309 -4.18 13.88 15.79
CA LEU A 309 -4.05 15.15 15.08
C LEU A 309 -3.05 16.09 15.76
N ALA A 310 -3.09 16.21 17.08
CA ALA A 310 -2.21 17.07 17.86
C ALA A 310 -0.73 16.62 17.80
N ASN A 311 -0.51 15.30 17.77
CA ASN A 311 0.82 14.68 17.74
C ASN A 311 1.38 14.47 16.33
N LEU A 312 0.71 14.98 15.28
CA LEU A 312 1.29 14.98 13.94
C LEU A 312 2.61 15.75 13.95
N PRO A 313 3.66 15.26 13.26
CA PRO A 313 4.88 16.03 13.09
C PRO A 313 4.62 17.39 12.39
N PRO A 314 5.42 18.44 12.62
CA PRO A 314 5.16 19.78 12.08
C PRO A 314 4.95 19.82 10.56
N TYR A 315 5.69 19.01 9.80
CA TYR A 315 5.58 18.90 8.34
C TYR A 315 4.24 18.30 7.86
N PHE A 316 3.46 17.69 8.75
CA PHE A 316 2.10 17.20 8.50
C PHE A 316 1.00 18.02 9.17
N GLN A 317 1.33 19.03 9.98
CA GLN A 317 0.34 19.89 10.65
C GLN A 317 -0.10 21.08 9.78
N GLY A 318 0.80 21.63 8.95
CA GLY A 318 0.59 22.89 8.24
C GLY A 318 -0.55 22.87 7.21
N GLN A 319 -1.21 24.02 7.07
CA GLN A 319 -2.15 24.33 5.98
C GLN A 319 -1.56 25.35 4.99
N GLU A 320 -0.23 25.38 4.85
CA GLU A 320 0.36 26.26 3.84
C GLU A 320 -0.19 25.85 2.48
N PRO A 321 -0.88 26.76 1.77
CA PRO A 321 -1.43 26.47 0.46
C PRO A 321 -0.26 26.05 -0.44
N PRO A 322 -0.48 25.07 -1.33
CA PRO A 322 0.59 24.62 -2.22
C PRO A 322 1.13 25.83 -2.97
N GLN A 323 2.45 26.05 -2.89
CA GLN A 323 3.12 27.20 -3.51
C GLN A 323 3.06 27.15 -5.05
N SER A 324 2.58 26.03 -5.61
CA SER A 324 2.41 25.81 -7.05
C SER A 324 1.12 25.01 -7.30
N ASN A 325 0.59 25.04 -8.53
CA ASN A 325 -0.56 24.22 -8.95
C ASN A 325 -0.26 22.69 -8.97
N ARG A 326 0.89 22.26 -8.46
CA ARG A 326 1.25 20.84 -8.30
C ARG A 326 1.65 20.59 -6.86
N PHE A 327 1.08 19.53 -6.28
CA PHE A 327 1.51 19.04 -4.97
C PHE A 327 2.89 18.42 -5.10
N GLY A 328 3.86 18.90 -4.30
CA GLY A 328 5.10 18.17 -4.13
C GLY A 328 4.88 16.87 -3.33
N PRO A 329 5.87 15.98 -3.30
CA PRO A 329 5.74 14.69 -2.61
C PRO A 329 5.39 14.80 -1.13
N VAL A 330 5.81 15.89 -0.46
CA VAL A 330 5.53 16.12 0.97
C VAL A 330 4.11 16.63 1.17
N GLU A 331 3.63 17.52 0.30
CA GLU A 331 2.27 18.07 0.36
C GLU A 331 1.23 16.98 0.12
N LEU A 332 1.46 16.08 -0.86
CA LEU A 332 0.57 14.94 -1.09
C LEU A 332 0.52 14.01 0.14
N GLN A 333 1.67 13.71 0.74
CA GLN A 333 1.73 12.91 1.97
C GLN A 333 0.99 13.57 3.14
N ARG A 334 1.18 14.88 3.32
CA ARG A 334 0.47 15.68 4.33
C ARG A 334 -1.04 15.56 4.16
N LEU A 335 -1.52 15.80 2.95
CA LEU A 335 -2.92 15.69 2.60
C LEU A 335 -3.47 14.29 2.91
N VAL A 336 -2.79 13.23 2.45
CA VAL A 336 -3.22 11.84 2.66
C VAL A 336 -3.32 11.51 4.16
N VAL A 337 -2.35 11.93 4.96
CA VAL A 337 -2.35 11.72 6.43
C VAL A 337 -3.52 12.47 7.09
N GLN A 338 -3.70 13.75 6.77
CA GLN A 338 -4.77 14.57 7.35
C GLN A 338 -6.16 14.06 6.93
N LEU A 339 -6.38 13.80 5.64
CA LEU A 339 -7.62 13.19 5.14
C LEU A 339 -7.85 11.83 5.80
N GLY A 340 -6.79 11.06 5.99
CA GLY A 340 -6.80 9.78 6.68
C GLY A 340 -7.44 9.86 8.07
N LEU A 341 -6.96 10.77 8.92
CA LEU A 341 -7.48 11.01 10.26
C LEU A 341 -8.90 11.61 10.22
N LEU A 342 -9.08 12.72 9.50
CA LEU A 342 -10.31 13.49 9.52
C LEU A 342 -11.50 12.71 8.96
N THR A 343 -11.32 11.94 7.89
CA THR A 343 -12.41 11.13 7.32
C THR A 343 -12.90 10.07 8.30
N ARG A 344 -11.98 9.45 9.05
CA ARG A 344 -12.30 8.41 10.04
C ARG A 344 -12.91 8.99 11.30
N ARG A 345 -12.40 10.13 11.77
CA ARG A 345 -13.01 10.90 12.86
C ARG A 345 -14.44 11.33 12.49
N ALA A 346 -14.65 11.86 11.27
CA ALA A 346 -15.99 12.21 10.81
C ALA A 346 -16.93 11.00 10.79
N ARG A 347 -16.42 9.84 10.33
CA ARG A 347 -17.17 8.58 10.31
C ARG A 347 -17.56 8.11 11.72
N LEU A 348 -16.66 8.18 12.70
CA LEU A 348 -16.95 7.81 14.10
C LEU A 348 -18.19 8.55 14.63
N HIS A 349 -18.30 9.84 14.33
CA HIS A 349 -19.42 10.67 14.77
C HIS A 349 -20.63 10.68 13.83
N ARG A 350 -20.57 10.02 12.67
CA ARG A 350 -21.62 10.02 11.65
C ARG A 350 -23.01 9.59 12.18
N PRO A 351 -23.14 8.58 13.08
CA PRO A 351 -24.45 8.19 13.59
C PRO A 351 -25.26 9.36 14.19
N PHE A 352 -24.60 10.32 14.83
CA PHE A 352 -25.24 11.47 15.48
C PHE A 352 -25.64 12.61 14.53
N LEU A 353 -25.32 12.51 13.23
CA LEU A 353 -25.91 13.37 12.21
C LEU A 353 -27.30 12.91 11.79
N LEU A 354 -27.57 11.61 11.88
CA LEU A 354 -28.73 10.96 11.28
C LEU A 354 -29.90 10.78 12.26
N LEU A 355 -29.68 11.00 13.56
CA LEU A 355 -30.69 10.91 14.61
C LEU A 355 -31.67 12.11 14.57
N GLN A 356 -32.89 11.93 15.09
CA GLN A 356 -33.90 13.01 15.17
C GLN A 356 -33.51 14.07 16.20
N GLN A 357 -33.49 15.34 15.77
CA GLN A 357 -32.93 16.47 16.53
C GLN A 357 -33.72 16.85 17.78
N SER A 358 -34.99 16.45 17.89
CA SER A 358 -35.90 16.90 18.96
C SER A 358 -35.58 16.36 20.35
N HIS A 359 -34.65 15.40 20.47
CA HIS A 359 -34.31 14.74 21.75
C HIS A 359 -32.81 14.59 22.01
N TYR A 360 -31.96 15.45 21.43
CA TYR A 360 -30.52 15.34 21.68
C TYR A 360 -30.14 15.65 23.13
N THR A 361 -29.37 14.76 23.71
CA THR A 361 -28.56 15.04 24.89
C THR A 361 -27.40 15.98 24.52
N PRO A 362 -26.81 16.71 25.49
CA PRO A 362 -25.65 17.56 25.23
C PRO A 362 -24.46 16.84 24.60
N SER A 363 -24.21 15.58 24.98
CA SER A 363 -23.14 14.75 24.39
C SER A 363 -23.40 14.45 22.91
N GLN A 364 -24.65 14.11 22.55
CA GLN A 364 -25.05 13.88 21.16
C GLN A 364 -24.92 15.16 20.31
N GLN A 365 -25.27 16.32 20.88
CA GLN A 365 -25.08 17.61 20.20
C GLN A 365 -23.59 17.92 19.97
N ARG A 366 -22.73 17.63 20.95
CA ARG A 366 -21.26 17.76 20.82
C ARG A 366 -20.72 16.85 19.72
N SER A 367 -21.09 15.57 19.74
CA SER A 367 -20.70 14.57 18.74
C SER A 367 -21.10 15.02 17.31
N ARG A 368 -22.33 15.50 17.15
CA ARG A 368 -22.79 16.09 15.89
C ARG A 368 -21.95 17.28 15.44
N ALA A 369 -21.62 18.19 16.35
CA ALA A 369 -20.80 19.36 16.04
C ALA A 369 -19.39 18.96 15.56
N ILE A 370 -18.79 17.96 16.20
CA ILE A 370 -17.50 17.38 15.80
C ILE A 370 -17.61 16.79 14.39
N CYS A 371 -18.65 16.00 14.10
CA CYS A 371 -18.86 15.43 12.78
C CYS A 371 -18.92 16.51 11.69
N LEU A 372 -19.73 17.56 11.90
CA LEU A 372 -19.84 18.66 10.94
C LEU A 372 -18.53 19.43 10.75
N LYS A 373 -17.84 19.76 11.84
CA LYS A 373 -16.55 20.47 11.80
C LYS A 373 -15.52 19.65 11.01
N THR A 374 -15.42 18.37 11.33
CA THR A 374 -14.46 17.45 10.71
C THR A 374 -14.78 17.23 9.23
N THR A 375 -16.05 17.05 8.89
CA THR A 375 -16.49 16.88 7.49
C THR A 375 -16.18 18.12 6.65
N ARG A 376 -16.39 19.33 7.20
CA ARG A 376 -16.00 20.57 6.50
C ARG A 376 -14.49 20.68 6.29
N ALA A 377 -13.68 20.24 7.25
CA ALA A 377 -12.22 20.20 7.09
C ALA A 377 -11.81 19.22 5.98
N VAL A 378 -12.44 18.04 5.90
CA VAL A 378 -12.24 17.08 4.80
C VAL A 378 -12.57 17.72 3.45
N VAL A 379 -13.72 18.39 3.33
CA VAL A 379 -14.12 19.06 2.08
C VAL A 379 -13.16 20.19 1.73
N SER A 380 -12.74 21.01 2.70
CA SER A 380 -11.78 22.09 2.49
C SER A 380 -10.46 21.55 1.93
N LEU A 381 -9.89 20.53 2.58
CA LEU A 381 -8.65 19.89 2.13
C LEU A 381 -8.80 19.24 0.75
N GLY A 382 -9.97 18.65 0.45
CA GLY A 382 -10.23 18.05 -0.86
C GLY A 382 -10.37 19.08 -1.98
N LEU A 383 -10.90 20.26 -1.69
CA LEU A 383 -11.01 21.35 -2.68
C LEU A 383 -9.65 21.91 -3.07
N ASP A 384 -8.70 21.98 -2.13
CA ASP A 384 -7.33 22.42 -2.40
C ASP A 384 -6.63 21.51 -3.43
N VAL A 385 -7.11 20.27 -3.62
CA VAL A 385 -6.53 19.25 -4.53
C VAL A 385 -7.08 19.34 -5.95
N VAL A 386 -8.30 19.84 -6.10
CA VAL A 386 -9.04 19.88 -7.37
C VAL A 386 -8.81 21.21 -8.11
N GLN A 387 -8.30 22.22 -7.41
CA GLN A 387 -7.87 23.52 -7.97
C GLN A 387 -6.41 23.47 -8.40
#